data_AF-A0A6H1X0N7-F1
#
_entry.id   AF-A0A6H1X0N7-F1
#
_cell.length_a   1.000
_cell.length_b   1.000
_cell.length_c   1.000
_cell.angle_alpha   90.00
_cell.angle_beta   90.00
_cell.angle_gamma   90.00
#
_symmetry.space_group_name_H-M   'P 1'
#
loop_
_entity.id
_entity.type
_entity.pdbx_description
1 polymer ?
#
loop_
_entity_poly.entity_id
_entity_poly.type
_entity_poly.pdbx_seq_one_letter_code
_entity_poly.pdbx_strand_id
1 'polypeptide(L)'
;MIKKIVPLLIFLCVILGYTISCSKNQNKISGTMISERLYDLNYISKDKGVNFCDVDFYDESTILISYNNSIKKKIGYRSYNINTGELLYDRSIDGEFYPKIKKFEDKSFALYDRNHFVLFESIEGNSKLIKYFDENTNSNEYEELKEYIFYSKSNYYYVENAVLYDATFDGKKKVLIDMSDSYNEMWSRLIGDKYILIQCSNYENGQYQTLIYDISKEKINDAKEYDSMLPYIFDDVTLIQGGYSNIVKIFSHSNDKYEDEITLDNYDDGEMIIFADENLMWTHEYPENSIDDKEISRIYSLEDGSLLYKGDILSGYQYTYNYGDFSDNKEMAIIGLSEDNEYEEFGVEDTKFFIVDMKNLSSIEKQKNPYENIERYCKEISQRYGIEIFIEEEAIGNFPDFTGEVLKNKEQIIGSLRAIDEVLSKLPKGFIKELCSKTYKNSLTGINIYITGKLSPTIEYAVSNPEGYAYNDYELMKYCIVLDGELPMYYIKDNIKHEVMHIIESRITQYDFNNFDGWYSFLSKGSNYNYSYLDYEESYSYTIDDDLNEVCFINTYSKTFPAEDRAEIFKILLSDSEEKPQELSYPLIYEKAKYLCEIIRNNFESVKKSNKVYWERFID
;
A
#
# COMPACT_ATOMS: atom_id res chain seq x y z
N MET A 1 58.87 49.38 31.93
CA MET A 1 58.87 47.92 31.68
C MET A 1 57.43 47.50 31.45
N ILE A 2 56.98 47.50 30.19
CA ILE A 2 57.12 46.38 29.24
C ILE A 2 56.04 45.32 29.48
N LYS A 3 55.11 45.32 28.51
CA LYS A 3 54.35 44.20 27.93
C LYS A 3 53.01 43.77 28.55
N LYS A 4 51.98 44.19 27.81
CA LYS A 4 50.97 43.32 27.16
C LYS A 4 50.03 42.57 28.10
N ILE A 5 48.97 43.27 28.50
CA ILE A 5 47.64 42.68 28.66
C ILE A 5 46.79 43.37 27.58
N VAL A 6 45.95 42.60 26.87
CA VAL A 6 45.28 42.90 25.59
C VAL A 6 46.18 42.58 24.37
N PRO A 7 46.08 41.37 23.79
CA PRO A 7 44.88 40.94 23.05
C PRO A 7 44.55 39.44 23.26
N LEU A 8 43.56 39.14 24.10
CA LEU A 8 42.87 37.84 24.06
C LEU A 8 41.39 37.98 23.62
N LEU A 9 40.88 39.21 23.55
CA LEU A 9 39.51 39.49 23.11
C LEU A 9 39.33 39.69 21.59
N ILE A 10 40.42 39.86 20.83
CA ILE A 10 40.33 39.98 19.35
C ILE A 10 40.51 38.62 18.67
N PHE A 11 41.07 37.62 19.34
CA PHE A 11 41.21 36.28 18.77
C PHE A 11 39.95 35.41 18.92
N LEU A 12 39.08 35.72 19.90
CA LEU A 12 37.77 35.07 20.02
C LEU A 12 36.72 35.63 19.05
N CYS A 13 36.83 36.89 18.63
CA CYS A 13 35.90 37.48 17.65
C CYS A 13 36.23 37.14 16.18
N VAL A 14 37.43 36.63 15.89
CA VAL A 14 37.80 36.21 14.51
C VAL A 14 37.54 34.73 14.27
N ILE A 15 37.49 33.89 15.30
CA ILE A 15 37.09 32.46 15.17
C ILE A 15 35.56 32.30 15.18
N LEU A 16 34.80 33.24 15.74
CA LEU A 16 33.34 33.33 15.56
C LEU A 16 32.91 33.96 14.22
N GLY A 17 33.86 34.47 13.42
CA GLY A 17 33.59 35.10 12.12
C GLY A 17 33.93 34.26 10.90
N TYR A 18 34.52 33.08 11.06
CA TYR A 18 34.96 32.23 9.94
C TYR A 18 34.95 30.74 10.33
N THR A 19 33.77 30.24 10.68
CA THR A 19 33.45 28.82 10.49
C THR A 19 32.10 28.72 9.80
N ILE A 20 32.16 28.63 8.47
CA ILE A 20 31.25 27.86 7.61
C ILE A 20 29.81 28.42 7.61
N SER A 21 29.39 29.41 6.83
CA SER A 21 29.47 29.54 5.36
C SER A 21 29.50 28.21 4.59
N CYS A 22 28.62 27.29 4.96
CA CYS A 22 28.02 26.31 4.07
C CYS A 22 26.50 26.33 4.25
N SER A 23 25.85 27.43 3.85
CA SER A 23 24.46 27.40 3.40
C SER A 23 24.48 27.55 1.87
N LYS A 24 25.00 26.55 1.17
CA LYS A 24 24.93 26.50 -0.29
C LYS A 24 23.53 26.02 -0.66
N ASN A 25 22.71 26.98 -1.12
CA ASN A 25 21.43 26.84 -1.80
C ASN A 25 20.34 26.05 -1.06
N GLN A 26 19.70 26.69 -0.07
CA GLN A 26 18.26 26.46 0.11
C GLN A 26 17.56 27.12 -1.07
N ASN A 27 16.78 26.36 -1.84
CA ASN A 27 15.89 26.92 -2.85
C ASN A 27 14.96 27.89 -2.12
N LYS A 28 15.08 29.19 -2.40
CA LYS A 28 14.33 30.20 -1.67
C LYS A 28 12.94 30.27 -2.27
N ILE A 29 12.00 29.47 -1.77
CA ILE A 29 10.59 29.52 -2.17
C ILE A 29 9.98 30.84 -1.67
N SER A 30 9.32 31.57 -2.57
CA SER A 30 8.47 32.71 -2.23
C SER A 30 7.14 32.18 -1.74
N GLY A 31 6.63 32.70 -0.62
CA GLY A 31 5.42 32.20 0.03
C GLY A 31 5.51 32.30 1.55
N THR A 32 4.41 32.03 2.23
CA THR A 32 4.38 31.99 3.69
C THR A 32 4.65 30.57 4.14
N MET A 33 5.77 30.33 4.84
CA MET A 33 6.06 29.03 5.44
C MET A 33 5.03 28.75 6.55
N ILE A 34 4.18 27.75 6.36
CA ILE A 34 3.17 27.30 7.34
C ILE A 34 3.77 26.26 8.28
N SER A 35 4.57 25.34 7.74
CA SER A 35 5.26 24.29 8.50
C SER A 35 6.68 24.10 7.95
N GLU A 36 7.47 23.22 8.57
CA GLU A 36 8.89 23.00 8.24
C GLU A 36 9.17 22.76 6.74
N ARG A 37 8.16 22.30 5.99
CA ARG A 37 8.27 21.97 4.55
C ARG A 37 7.13 22.51 3.70
N LEU A 38 6.14 23.19 4.28
CA LEU A 38 4.95 23.67 3.56
C LEU A 38 4.97 25.17 3.40
N TYR A 39 4.81 25.63 2.17
CA TYR A 39 4.76 27.04 1.80
C TYR A 39 3.41 27.36 1.14
N ASP A 40 2.68 28.28 1.73
CA ASP A 40 1.48 28.90 1.15
C ASP A 40 1.87 29.90 0.07
N LEU A 41 1.39 29.66 -1.16
CA LEU A 41 1.61 30.55 -2.30
C LEU A 41 0.56 31.67 -2.34
N ASN A 42 0.42 32.41 -1.25
CA ASN A 42 -0.58 33.47 -1.08
C ASN A 42 -0.50 34.64 -2.08
N TYR A 43 0.56 34.72 -2.88
CA TYR A 43 0.69 35.67 -3.99
C TYR A 43 -0.11 35.25 -5.24
N ILE A 44 -0.53 33.98 -5.32
CA ILE A 44 -1.41 33.48 -6.38
C ILE A 44 -2.82 33.94 -6.05
N SER A 45 -3.20 35.06 -6.66
CA SER A 45 -4.51 35.67 -6.43
C SER A 45 -5.52 35.20 -7.47
N LYS A 46 -6.72 34.89 -6.98
CA LYS A 46 -7.88 34.61 -7.82
C LYS A 46 -8.48 35.93 -8.32
N ASP A 47 -8.60 36.04 -9.64
CA ASP A 47 -9.41 37.10 -10.24
C ASP A 47 -10.89 36.69 -10.24
N LYS A 48 -11.79 37.68 -10.21
CA LYS A 48 -13.24 37.40 -10.28
C LYS A 48 -13.58 36.56 -11.52
N GLY A 49 -14.26 35.43 -11.28
CA GLY A 49 -14.72 34.49 -12.30
C GLY A 49 -13.63 33.58 -12.88
N VAL A 50 -12.40 33.61 -12.35
CA VAL A 50 -11.32 32.68 -12.72
C VAL A 50 -11.39 31.45 -11.84
N ASN A 51 -11.66 30.29 -12.41
CA ASN A 51 -11.54 28.99 -11.75
C ASN A 51 -10.23 28.35 -12.20
N PHE A 52 -9.38 27.97 -11.26
CA PHE A 52 -8.19 27.18 -11.58
C PHE A 52 -8.61 25.77 -11.97
N CYS A 53 -7.88 25.12 -12.86
CA CYS A 53 -8.31 23.84 -13.44
C CYS A 53 -7.26 22.73 -13.34
N ASP A 54 -5.98 23.08 -13.28
CA ASP A 54 -4.86 22.15 -13.20
C ASP A 54 -3.56 22.88 -12.85
N VAL A 55 -2.54 22.14 -12.45
CA VAL A 55 -1.22 22.67 -12.10
C VAL A 55 -0.10 21.73 -12.52
N ASP A 56 1.02 22.29 -12.97
CA ASP A 56 2.19 21.53 -13.43
C ASP A 56 3.48 22.38 -13.26
N PHE A 57 4.64 21.75 -13.13
CA PHE A 57 5.95 22.43 -13.20
C PHE A 57 6.39 22.61 -14.66
N TYR A 58 6.54 23.85 -15.13
CA TYR A 58 7.23 24.08 -16.41
C TYR A 58 8.73 23.79 -16.31
N ASP A 59 9.32 24.17 -15.19
CA ASP A 59 10.69 23.85 -14.78
C ASP A 59 10.84 24.00 -13.27
N GLU A 60 12.05 23.75 -12.76
CA GLU A 60 12.41 23.82 -11.33
C GLU A 60 12.21 25.19 -10.65
N SER A 61 11.89 26.22 -11.40
CA SER A 61 11.66 27.56 -10.88
C SER A 61 10.31 28.14 -11.27
N THR A 62 9.54 27.42 -12.08
CA THR A 62 8.35 27.95 -12.74
C THR A 62 7.21 26.95 -12.72
N ILE A 63 6.09 27.35 -12.12
CA ILE A 63 4.84 26.59 -12.18
C ILE A 63 3.91 27.17 -13.26
N LEU A 64 3.08 26.30 -13.83
CA LEU A 64 1.95 26.63 -14.69
C LEU A 64 0.67 26.29 -13.93
N ILE A 65 -0.29 27.20 -13.96
CA ILE A 65 -1.63 26.96 -13.44
C ILE A 65 -2.60 27.27 -14.57
N SER A 66 -3.37 26.27 -15.00
CA SER A 66 -4.40 26.48 -16.00
C SER A 66 -5.65 27.06 -15.35
N TYR A 67 -6.44 27.78 -16.14
CA TYR A 67 -7.67 28.37 -15.65
C TYR A 67 -8.76 28.50 -16.71
N ASN A 68 -9.99 28.54 -16.23
CA ASN A 68 -11.18 28.97 -16.94
C ASN A 68 -11.66 30.31 -16.36
N ASN A 69 -11.95 31.30 -17.19
CA ASN A 69 -12.64 32.52 -16.81
C ASN A 69 -14.05 32.53 -17.40
N SER A 70 -15.02 32.09 -16.61
CA SER A 70 -16.41 31.94 -17.02
C SER A 70 -17.07 33.28 -17.38
N ILE A 71 -16.64 34.38 -16.75
CA ILE A 71 -17.18 35.73 -17.02
C ILE A 71 -16.66 36.28 -18.34
N LYS A 72 -15.36 36.11 -18.61
CA LYS A 72 -14.70 36.64 -19.81
C LYS A 72 -14.74 35.68 -20.99
N LYS A 73 -15.23 34.45 -20.80
CA LYS A 73 -15.20 33.37 -21.78
C LYS A 73 -13.78 33.09 -22.29
N LYS A 74 -12.84 33.05 -21.35
CA LYS A 74 -11.43 32.85 -21.63
C LYS A 74 -10.94 31.59 -20.94
N ILE A 75 -10.06 30.87 -21.60
CA ILE A 75 -9.23 29.83 -20.99
C ILE A 75 -7.78 30.24 -21.11
N GLY A 76 -6.95 29.82 -20.17
CA GLY A 76 -5.55 30.21 -20.20
C GLY A 76 -4.71 29.50 -19.19
N TYR A 77 -3.49 30.01 -19.07
CA TYR A 77 -2.59 29.64 -17.99
C TYR A 77 -1.96 30.90 -17.40
N ARG A 78 -1.59 30.79 -16.13
CA ARG A 78 -0.69 31.71 -15.45
C ARG A 78 0.58 30.96 -15.12
N SER A 79 1.71 31.64 -15.24
CA SER A 79 2.98 31.11 -14.77
C SER A 79 3.63 32.01 -13.74
N TYR A 80 4.20 31.37 -12.73
CA TYR A 80 4.80 32.07 -11.61
C TYR A 80 6.21 31.57 -11.37
N ASN A 81 7.12 32.49 -11.07
CA ASN A 81 8.42 32.13 -10.55
C ASN A 81 8.26 31.76 -9.07
N ILE A 82 8.55 30.52 -8.73
CA ILE A 82 8.41 29.99 -7.36
C ILE A 82 9.33 30.75 -6.39
N ASN A 83 10.50 31.19 -6.84
CA ASN A 83 11.49 31.80 -5.96
C ASN A 83 11.23 33.28 -5.65
N THR A 84 10.52 33.98 -6.54
CA THR A 84 10.21 35.41 -6.38
C THR A 84 8.74 35.69 -6.12
N GLY A 85 7.84 34.74 -6.44
CA GLY A 85 6.38 34.93 -6.45
C GLY A 85 5.90 35.81 -7.60
N GLU A 86 6.77 36.15 -8.55
CA GLU A 86 6.44 37.00 -9.68
C GLU A 86 5.57 36.25 -10.67
N LEU A 87 4.43 36.85 -11.06
CA LEU A 87 3.66 36.43 -12.23
C LEU A 87 4.49 36.73 -13.49
N LEU A 88 4.98 35.69 -14.15
CA LEU A 88 5.81 35.81 -15.35
C LEU A 88 4.93 36.03 -16.58
N TYR A 89 3.91 35.18 -16.75
CA TYR A 89 3.02 35.21 -17.90
C TYR A 89 1.57 34.94 -17.47
N ASP A 90 0.63 35.71 -18.04
CA ASP A 90 -0.81 35.40 -18.06
C ASP A 90 -1.23 35.42 -19.53
N ARG A 91 -1.61 34.26 -20.05
CA ARG A 91 -1.99 34.08 -21.45
C ARG A 91 -3.31 33.36 -21.50
N SER A 92 -4.20 33.87 -22.34
CA SER A 92 -5.49 33.26 -22.58
C SER A 92 -5.94 33.40 -24.03
N ILE A 93 -6.84 32.51 -24.41
CA ILE A 93 -7.58 32.53 -25.67
C ILE A 93 -9.08 32.49 -25.39
N ASP A 94 -9.89 32.78 -26.39
CA ASP A 94 -11.34 32.59 -26.29
C ASP A 94 -11.68 31.10 -26.12
N GLY A 95 -12.49 30.77 -25.12
CA GLY A 95 -12.89 29.41 -24.80
C GLY A 95 -13.62 29.30 -23.46
N GLU A 96 -14.45 28.27 -23.31
CA GLU A 96 -15.22 28.00 -22.09
C GLU A 96 -15.15 26.51 -21.75
N PHE A 97 -14.00 26.06 -21.28
CA PHE A 97 -13.82 24.72 -20.74
C PHE A 97 -12.80 24.69 -19.60
N TYR A 98 -12.66 23.53 -18.93
CA TYR A 98 -11.78 23.34 -17.77
C TYR A 98 -10.49 22.63 -18.21
N PRO A 99 -9.44 23.38 -18.62
CA PRO A 99 -8.23 22.80 -19.21
C PRO A 99 -7.34 22.07 -18.19
N LYS A 100 -6.89 20.88 -18.57
CA LYS A 100 -5.70 20.21 -18.04
C LYS A 100 -4.43 20.64 -18.79
N ILE A 101 -3.27 20.43 -18.17
CA ILE A 101 -1.96 20.74 -18.75
C ILE A 101 -1.31 19.45 -19.26
N LYS A 102 -0.71 19.49 -20.46
CA LYS A 102 0.17 18.43 -20.99
C LYS A 102 1.46 19.05 -21.49
N LYS A 103 2.60 18.73 -20.86
CA LYS A 103 3.93 19.12 -21.33
C LYS A 103 4.44 18.17 -22.42
N PHE A 104 5.27 18.71 -23.32
CA PHE A 104 6.01 17.96 -24.34
C PHE A 104 7.52 18.14 -24.13
N GLU A 105 8.33 17.20 -24.62
CA GLU A 105 9.80 17.19 -24.46
C GLU A 105 10.50 18.47 -24.95
N ASP A 106 9.93 19.16 -25.94
CA ASP A 106 10.50 20.39 -26.51
C ASP A 106 10.09 21.66 -25.76
N LYS A 107 9.59 21.52 -24.52
CA LYS A 107 9.08 22.60 -23.66
C LYS A 107 7.85 23.35 -24.19
N SER A 108 7.24 22.85 -25.25
CA SER A 108 5.86 23.24 -25.54
C SER A 108 4.92 22.53 -24.57
N PHE A 109 3.70 23.06 -24.43
CA PHE A 109 2.67 22.41 -23.66
C PHE A 109 1.30 22.70 -24.28
N ALA A 110 0.31 21.90 -23.92
CA ALA A 110 -1.06 22.09 -24.34
C ALA A 110 -2.00 22.29 -23.15
N LEU A 111 -3.03 23.09 -23.39
CA LEU A 111 -4.23 23.11 -22.58
C LEU A 111 -5.29 22.26 -23.27
N TYR A 112 -5.86 21.30 -22.58
CA TYR A 112 -6.80 20.37 -23.19
C TYR A 112 -7.89 19.93 -22.22
N ASP A 113 -9.02 19.47 -22.74
CA ASP A 113 -10.03 18.75 -21.97
C ASP A 113 -10.59 17.61 -22.83
N ARG A 114 -11.80 17.13 -22.52
CA ARG A 114 -12.47 16.12 -23.33
C ARG A 114 -12.74 16.55 -24.76
N ASN A 115 -12.86 17.83 -25.11
CA ASN A 115 -13.25 18.24 -26.47
C ASN A 115 -12.28 19.25 -27.11
N HIS A 116 -11.28 19.72 -26.39
CA HIS A 116 -10.51 20.90 -26.78
C HIS A 116 -9.01 20.66 -26.65
N PHE A 117 -8.22 21.29 -27.54
CA PHE A 117 -6.76 21.22 -27.52
C PHE A 117 -6.12 22.53 -28.00
N VAL A 118 -5.31 23.15 -27.16
CA VAL A 118 -4.65 24.43 -27.45
C VAL A 118 -3.16 24.28 -27.23
N LEU A 119 -2.34 24.38 -28.28
CA LEU A 119 -0.88 24.29 -28.15
C LEU A 119 -0.26 25.66 -27.87
N PHE A 120 0.64 25.68 -26.89
CA PHE A 120 1.56 26.76 -26.61
C PHE A 120 2.97 26.29 -26.97
N GLU A 121 3.62 26.95 -27.95
CA GLU A 121 4.95 26.56 -28.44
C GLU A 121 6.05 26.76 -27.38
N SER A 122 5.86 27.72 -26.47
CA SER A 122 6.68 27.92 -25.28
C SER A 122 5.92 28.78 -24.27
N ILE A 123 6.43 28.87 -23.04
CA ILE A 123 5.84 29.72 -21.99
C ILE A 123 5.84 31.22 -22.32
N GLU A 124 6.80 31.68 -23.12
CA GLU A 124 6.92 33.08 -23.57
C GLU A 124 6.26 33.31 -24.93
N GLY A 125 6.05 32.21 -25.68
CA GLY A 125 5.61 32.20 -27.07
C GLY A 125 4.14 32.57 -27.24
N ASN A 126 3.76 32.80 -28.50
CA ASN A 126 2.35 33.00 -28.82
C ASN A 126 1.63 31.65 -28.81
N SER A 127 0.43 31.63 -28.24
CA SER A 127 -0.49 30.51 -28.38
C SER A 127 -0.82 30.30 -29.84
N LYS A 128 -0.70 29.07 -30.32
CA LYS A 128 -1.20 28.70 -31.64
C LYS A 128 -2.33 27.72 -31.41
N LEU A 129 -3.57 28.17 -31.63
CA LEU A 129 -4.69 27.24 -31.70
C LEU A 129 -4.44 26.30 -32.89
N ILE A 130 -4.06 25.06 -32.59
CA ILE A 130 -3.77 24.05 -33.62
C ILE A 130 -5.08 23.43 -34.12
N LYS A 131 -6.04 23.17 -33.23
CA LYS A 131 -7.36 22.68 -33.62
C LYS A 131 -8.41 22.89 -32.53
N TYR A 132 -9.66 23.07 -32.95
CA TYR A 132 -10.84 23.14 -32.10
C TYR A 132 -11.78 22.02 -32.55
N PHE A 133 -12.17 21.10 -31.67
CA PHE A 133 -13.23 20.14 -31.97
C PHE A 133 -14.53 20.68 -31.39
N ASP A 134 -15.19 21.55 -32.16
CA ASP A 134 -16.57 21.93 -31.87
C ASP A 134 -17.48 20.81 -32.37
N GLU A 135 -17.76 19.82 -31.52
CA GLU A 135 -19.03 19.12 -31.67
C GLU A 135 -20.03 19.94 -30.86
N ASN A 136 -20.85 20.73 -31.56
CA ASN A 136 -22.00 21.43 -30.96
C ASN A 136 -22.93 20.39 -30.31
N THR A 137 -22.65 19.96 -29.08
CA THR A 137 -23.61 19.25 -28.23
C THR A 137 -24.41 20.30 -27.48
N ASN A 138 -25.25 20.99 -28.25
CA ASN A 138 -26.34 21.82 -27.74
C ASN A 138 -27.57 20.93 -27.45
N SER A 139 -27.35 19.73 -26.89
CA SER A 139 -28.39 18.80 -26.47
C SER A 139 -28.25 18.55 -24.97
N ASN A 140 -29.29 18.89 -24.22
CA ASN A 140 -29.49 18.53 -22.82
C ASN A 140 -29.74 17.03 -22.61
N GLU A 141 -29.16 16.18 -23.46
CA GLU A 141 -29.29 14.73 -23.41
C GLU A 141 -27.87 14.18 -23.31
N TYR A 142 -27.67 13.26 -22.36
CA TYR A 142 -26.42 12.54 -22.04
C TYR A 142 -25.93 11.66 -23.21
N GLU A 143 -25.97 12.13 -24.46
CA GLU A 143 -25.57 11.35 -25.64
C GLU A 143 -24.05 11.41 -25.86
N GLU A 144 -23.45 10.21 -25.88
CA GLU A 144 -22.17 9.81 -26.46
C GLU A 144 -21.00 10.78 -26.25
N LEU A 145 -20.52 10.87 -25.01
CA LEU A 145 -19.30 11.60 -24.68
C LEU A 145 -18.06 10.90 -25.27
N LYS A 146 -17.48 11.51 -26.31
CA LYS A 146 -16.15 11.11 -26.81
C LYS A 146 -15.08 11.49 -25.78
N GLU A 147 -14.21 10.56 -25.44
CA GLU A 147 -13.02 10.81 -24.62
C GLU A 147 -11.80 10.92 -25.53
N TYR A 148 -10.99 11.97 -25.36
CA TYR A 148 -9.84 12.26 -26.20
C TYR A 148 -8.55 12.28 -25.38
N ILE A 149 -7.50 11.69 -25.96
CA ILE A 149 -6.18 11.53 -25.35
C ILE A 149 -5.13 12.08 -26.31
N PHE A 150 -4.58 13.24 -26.00
CA PHE A 150 -3.57 13.88 -26.84
C PHE A 150 -2.17 13.36 -26.48
N TYR A 151 -1.52 12.70 -27.43
CA TYR A 151 -0.18 12.13 -27.24
C TYR A 151 0.89 12.82 -28.10
N SER A 152 0.49 13.63 -29.09
CA SER A 152 1.43 14.46 -29.83
C SER A 152 0.79 15.77 -30.28
N LYS A 153 1.60 16.63 -30.90
CA LYS A 153 1.14 17.90 -31.48
C LYS A 153 0.19 17.73 -32.68
N SER A 154 0.06 16.51 -33.22
CA SER A 154 -0.75 16.25 -34.41
C SER A 154 -1.71 15.08 -34.28
N ASN A 155 -1.55 14.25 -33.25
CA ASN A 155 -2.27 12.99 -33.10
C ASN A 155 -2.85 12.84 -31.71
N TYR A 156 -3.96 12.13 -31.64
CA TYR A 156 -4.72 11.86 -30.44
C TYR A 156 -5.42 10.52 -30.58
N TYR A 157 -5.63 9.85 -29.45
CA TYR A 157 -6.60 8.78 -29.39
C TYR A 157 -7.96 9.35 -29.04
N TYR A 158 -9.03 8.74 -29.52
CA TYR A 158 -10.36 9.01 -28.97
C TYR A 158 -11.23 7.78 -28.94
N VAL A 159 -12.20 7.78 -28.05
CA VAL A 159 -13.17 6.70 -27.91
C VAL A 159 -14.55 7.18 -28.37
N GLU A 160 -15.24 6.35 -29.14
CA GLU A 160 -16.63 6.54 -29.54
C GLU A 160 -17.30 5.16 -29.58
N ASN A 161 -18.41 4.97 -28.85
CA ASN A 161 -19.21 3.73 -28.84
C ASN A 161 -18.40 2.44 -28.58
N ALA A 162 -17.57 2.44 -27.53
CA ALA A 162 -16.67 1.34 -27.21
C ALA A 162 -15.67 0.96 -28.33
N VAL A 163 -15.31 1.94 -29.17
CA VAL A 163 -14.27 1.83 -30.19
C VAL A 163 -13.19 2.87 -29.93
N LEU A 164 -11.94 2.41 -29.82
CA LEU A 164 -10.76 3.27 -29.69
C LEU A 164 -10.15 3.55 -31.07
N TYR A 165 -9.95 4.82 -31.36
CA TYR A 165 -9.36 5.30 -32.60
C TYR A 165 -8.00 5.96 -32.34
N ASP A 166 -7.05 5.74 -33.24
CA ASP A 166 -5.90 6.62 -33.45
C ASP A 166 -6.26 7.62 -34.55
N ALA A 167 -6.13 8.90 -34.24
CA ALA A 167 -6.58 9.95 -35.12
C ALA A 167 -5.60 11.11 -35.19
N THR A 168 -5.66 11.80 -36.31
CA THR A 168 -4.84 12.95 -36.61
C THR A 168 -5.69 14.20 -36.71
N PHE A 169 -5.08 15.36 -36.48
CA PHE A 169 -5.76 16.65 -36.64
C PHE A 169 -6.20 16.94 -38.08
N ASP A 170 -5.67 16.25 -39.09
CA ASP A 170 -6.17 16.36 -40.48
C ASP A 170 -7.39 15.47 -40.78
N GLY A 171 -7.92 14.75 -39.77
CA GLY A 171 -9.15 13.98 -39.87
C GLY A 171 -8.98 12.54 -40.33
N LYS A 172 -7.75 12.03 -40.44
CA LYS A 172 -7.53 10.59 -40.62
C LYS A 172 -7.81 9.89 -39.29
N LYS A 173 -8.53 8.76 -39.36
CA LYS A 173 -8.77 7.88 -38.23
C LYS A 173 -8.47 6.43 -38.58
N LYS A 174 -7.91 5.69 -37.63
CA LYS A 174 -7.63 4.26 -37.67
C LYS A 174 -8.28 3.64 -36.44
N VAL A 175 -9.07 2.59 -36.61
CA VAL A 175 -9.56 1.79 -35.48
C VAL A 175 -8.38 1.04 -34.90
N LEU A 176 -8.13 1.21 -33.61
CA LEU A 176 -7.14 0.43 -32.86
C LEU A 176 -7.79 -0.78 -32.21
N ILE A 177 -8.91 -0.57 -31.53
CA ILE A 177 -9.68 -1.59 -30.80
C ILE A 177 -11.16 -1.32 -31.01
N ASP A 178 -11.93 -2.38 -31.22
CA ASP A 178 -13.38 -2.36 -31.31
C ASP A 178 -13.95 -3.38 -30.33
N MET A 179 -14.64 -2.89 -29.31
CA MET A 179 -15.28 -3.69 -28.26
C MET A 179 -16.81 -3.49 -28.26
N SER A 180 -17.35 -2.84 -29.30
CA SER A 180 -18.76 -2.44 -29.40
C SER A 180 -19.74 -3.62 -29.42
N ASP A 181 -19.26 -4.82 -29.76
CA ASP A 181 -20.07 -6.05 -29.71
C ASP A 181 -20.37 -6.53 -28.27
N SER A 182 -19.59 -6.10 -27.27
CA SER A 182 -19.67 -6.61 -25.89
C SER A 182 -19.86 -5.52 -24.83
N TYR A 183 -19.52 -4.27 -25.15
CA TYR A 183 -19.53 -3.16 -24.20
C TYR A 183 -20.20 -1.93 -24.80
N ASN A 184 -20.87 -1.16 -23.94
CA ASN A 184 -21.61 0.04 -24.35
C ASN A 184 -20.78 1.30 -24.13
N GLU A 185 -19.88 1.28 -23.14
CA GLU A 185 -18.96 2.38 -22.86
C GLU A 185 -17.52 1.90 -22.79
N MET A 186 -16.62 2.81 -23.15
CA MET A 186 -15.19 2.64 -23.02
C MET A 186 -14.57 3.97 -22.59
N TRP A 187 -13.64 3.88 -21.67
CA TRP A 187 -12.74 4.96 -21.29
C TRP A 187 -11.33 4.56 -21.61
N SER A 188 -10.48 5.53 -21.86
CA SER A 188 -9.08 5.25 -22.09
C SER A 188 -8.16 6.33 -21.53
N ARG A 189 -6.91 5.95 -21.25
CA ARG A 189 -5.87 6.87 -20.80
C ARG A 189 -4.53 6.46 -21.38
N LEU A 190 -3.73 7.45 -21.81
CA LEU A 190 -2.37 7.20 -22.28
C LEU A 190 -1.48 6.76 -21.12
N ILE A 191 -0.58 5.84 -21.42
CA ILE A 191 0.45 5.33 -20.52
C ILE A 191 1.82 5.65 -21.16
N GLY A 192 2.47 6.70 -20.67
CA GLY A 192 3.70 7.23 -21.28
C GLY A 192 3.50 7.48 -22.77
N ASP A 193 4.40 6.94 -23.60
CA ASP A 193 4.31 7.00 -25.07
C ASP A 193 4.03 5.64 -25.72
N LYS A 194 3.85 4.57 -24.93
CA LYS A 194 3.87 3.18 -25.43
C LYS A 194 2.56 2.42 -25.26
N TYR A 195 1.73 2.76 -24.28
CA TYR A 195 0.51 1.99 -24.00
C TYR A 195 -0.73 2.87 -23.87
N ILE A 196 -1.90 2.26 -24.04
CA ILE A 196 -3.21 2.85 -23.77
C ILE A 196 -3.94 1.90 -22.83
N LEU A 197 -4.32 2.37 -21.65
CA LEU A 197 -5.26 1.64 -20.80
C LEU A 197 -6.66 1.91 -21.31
N ILE A 198 -7.47 0.86 -21.36
CA ILE A 198 -8.84 0.90 -21.86
C ILE A 198 -9.72 0.21 -20.84
N GLN A 199 -10.68 0.92 -20.28
CA GLN A 199 -11.71 0.34 -19.43
C GLN A 199 -13.01 0.28 -20.21
N CYS A 200 -13.57 -0.91 -20.36
CA CYS A 200 -14.85 -1.13 -21.01
C CYS A 200 -15.91 -1.46 -19.95
N SER A 201 -17.13 -0.95 -20.13
CA SER A 201 -18.26 -1.31 -19.28
C SER A 201 -19.52 -1.62 -20.09
N ASN A 202 -20.30 -2.55 -19.56
CA ASN A 202 -21.62 -2.89 -20.06
C ASN A 202 -22.62 -2.75 -18.91
N TYR A 203 -23.36 -1.65 -18.89
CA TYR A 203 -24.33 -1.36 -17.85
C TYR A 203 -25.54 -2.29 -17.84
N GLU A 204 -25.84 -2.96 -18.96
CA GLU A 204 -27.01 -3.85 -19.04
C GLU A 204 -26.80 -5.14 -18.24
N ASN A 205 -25.55 -5.59 -18.10
CA ASN A 205 -25.20 -6.83 -17.42
C ASN A 205 -24.17 -6.65 -16.29
N GLY A 206 -23.71 -5.42 -16.05
CA GLY A 206 -22.75 -5.09 -14.99
C GLY A 206 -21.33 -5.60 -15.25
N GLN A 207 -20.97 -5.91 -16.50
CA GLN A 207 -19.62 -6.34 -16.85
C GLN A 207 -18.66 -5.16 -16.96
N TYR A 208 -17.47 -5.32 -16.39
CA TYR A 208 -16.37 -4.40 -16.49
C TYR A 208 -15.11 -5.15 -16.94
N GLN A 209 -14.32 -4.54 -17.81
CA GLN A 209 -13.06 -5.10 -18.24
C GLN A 209 -12.04 -3.99 -18.44
N THR A 210 -10.82 -4.22 -18.01
CA THR A 210 -9.73 -3.28 -18.24
C THR A 210 -8.63 -3.97 -19.05
N LEU A 211 -8.18 -3.30 -20.11
CA LEU A 211 -7.26 -3.79 -21.13
C LEU A 211 -6.07 -2.84 -21.23
N ILE A 212 -4.90 -3.38 -21.58
CA ILE A 212 -3.72 -2.59 -21.92
C ILE A 212 -3.38 -2.83 -23.39
N TYR A 213 -3.42 -1.76 -24.19
CA TYR A 213 -3.02 -1.78 -25.59
C TYR A 213 -1.59 -1.27 -25.75
N ASP A 214 -0.71 -2.08 -26.34
CA ASP A 214 0.64 -1.72 -26.72
C ASP A 214 0.63 -1.04 -28.10
N ILE A 215 0.86 0.27 -28.11
CA ILE A 215 0.89 1.12 -29.30
C ILE A 215 1.99 0.63 -30.25
N SER A 216 3.16 0.25 -29.71
CA SER A 216 4.33 -0.13 -30.50
C SER A 216 4.15 -1.48 -31.21
N LYS A 217 3.41 -2.39 -30.58
CA LYS A 217 3.12 -3.74 -31.11
C LYS A 217 1.74 -3.84 -31.77
N GLU A 218 0.95 -2.78 -31.70
CA GLU A 218 -0.46 -2.69 -32.15
C GLU A 218 -1.33 -3.85 -31.64
N LYS A 219 -1.20 -4.21 -30.35
CA LYS A 219 -1.93 -5.36 -29.77
C LYS A 219 -2.32 -5.13 -28.31
N ILE A 220 -3.32 -5.87 -27.83
CA ILE A 220 -3.64 -5.96 -26.40
C ILE A 220 -2.63 -6.91 -25.74
N ASN A 221 -1.98 -6.49 -24.65
CA ASN A 221 -0.93 -7.28 -24.00
C ASN A 221 -1.47 -8.31 -22.99
N ASP A 222 -2.60 -8.07 -22.33
CA ASP A 222 -3.38 -9.10 -21.64
C ASP A 222 -4.71 -8.47 -21.21
N ALA A 223 -5.83 -9.18 -21.39
CA ALA A 223 -7.12 -8.77 -20.87
C ALA A 223 -7.26 -9.33 -19.46
N LYS A 224 -7.21 -8.47 -18.43
CA LYS A 224 -7.42 -8.89 -17.05
C LYS A 224 -8.70 -8.25 -16.54
N GLU A 225 -9.58 -9.07 -15.96
CA GLU A 225 -10.77 -8.60 -15.26
C GLU A 225 -10.30 -7.90 -13.98
N TYR A 226 -10.42 -6.58 -13.95
CA TYR A 226 -10.09 -5.78 -12.78
C TYR A 226 -11.41 -5.33 -12.15
N ASP A 227 -11.77 -5.96 -11.03
CA ASP A 227 -12.96 -5.62 -10.27
C ASP A 227 -12.73 -4.30 -9.52
N SER A 228 -13.28 -3.22 -10.08
CA SER A 228 -13.50 -1.89 -9.49
C SER A 228 -12.33 -0.88 -9.33
N MET A 229 -12.71 0.39 -9.60
CA MET A 229 -12.03 1.70 -9.53
C MET A 229 -10.87 2.02 -10.50
N LEU A 230 -10.82 3.29 -10.91
CA LEU A 230 -9.96 3.86 -11.96
C LEU A 230 -8.48 3.76 -11.54
N PRO A 231 -7.62 3.03 -12.26
CA PRO A 231 -6.19 3.03 -12.00
C PRO A 231 -5.54 4.40 -12.20
N TYR A 232 -4.51 4.67 -11.41
CA TYR A 232 -3.62 5.81 -11.55
C TYR A 232 -2.42 5.37 -12.40
N ILE A 233 -2.06 6.15 -13.42
CA ILE A 233 -1.19 5.66 -14.50
C ILE A 233 -0.10 6.70 -14.78
N PHE A 234 1.15 6.24 -14.83
CA PHE A 234 2.36 7.07 -14.95
C PHE A 234 3.39 6.40 -15.85
N ASP A 235 3.81 7.05 -16.93
CA ASP A 235 4.88 6.61 -17.85
C ASP A 235 4.96 5.10 -18.15
N ASP A 236 5.70 4.32 -17.36
CA ASP A 236 5.91 2.87 -17.51
C ASP A 236 5.24 2.02 -16.39
N VAL A 237 4.42 2.64 -15.51
CA VAL A 237 3.75 2.02 -14.36
C VAL A 237 2.24 2.35 -14.27
N THR A 238 1.43 1.37 -13.91
CA THR A 238 0.03 1.54 -13.51
C THR A 238 -0.17 1.12 -12.05
N LEU A 239 -0.72 2.02 -11.26
CA LEU A 239 -1.13 1.81 -9.88
C LEU A 239 -2.63 1.51 -9.82
N ILE A 240 -3.00 0.34 -9.33
CA ILE A 240 -4.39 -0.06 -9.13
C ILE A 240 -4.64 -0.17 -7.64
N GLN A 241 -5.54 0.67 -7.14
CA GLN A 241 -6.07 0.56 -5.80
C GLN A 241 -7.53 0.10 -5.87
N GLY A 242 -7.83 -1.05 -5.28
CA GLY A 242 -9.22 -1.49 -5.12
C GLY A 242 -9.97 -0.58 -4.14
N GLY A 243 -11.28 -0.42 -4.30
CA GLY A 243 -12.09 0.28 -3.30
C GLY A 243 -11.94 -0.37 -1.92
N TYR A 244 -11.62 0.42 -0.89
CA TYR A 244 -11.34 -0.05 0.47
C TYR A 244 -10.17 -1.04 0.59
N SER A 245 -9.20 -0.99 -0.34
CA SER A 245 -7.97 -1.77 -0.30
C SER A 245 -6.81 -0.90 0.15
N ASN A 246 -6.03 -1.37 1.13
CA ASN A 246 -4.71 -0.81 1.43
C ASN A 246 -3.61 -1.34 0.50
N ILE A 247 -3.94 -2.17 -0.49
CA ILE A 247 -2.98 -2.65 -1.47
C ILE A 247 -3.11 -1.82 -2.73
N VAL A 248 -2.00 -1.21 -3.12
CA VAL A 248 -1.80 -0.60 -4.44
C VAL A 248 -0.95 -1.54 -5.26
N LYS A 249 -1.53 -2.12 -6.31
CA LYS A 249 -0.81 -3.02 -7.21
C LYS A 249 -0.05 -2.20 -8.26
N ILE A 250 1.24 -2.48 -8.42
CA ILE A 250 2.11 -1.84 -9.42
C ILE A 250 2.25 -2.77 -10.63
N PHE A 251 1.70 -2.35 -11.75
CA PHE A 251 1.91 -3.02 -13.02
C PHE A 251 2.97 -2.28 -13.83
N SER A 252 4.11 -2.92 -14.16
CA SER A 252 5.04 -2.29 -15.11
C SER A 252 4.76 -2.71 -16.54
N HIS A 253 4.65 -1.71 -17.39
CA HIS A 253 4.35 -1.90 -18.80
C HIS A 253 5.59 -2.32 -19.59
N SER A 254 6.80 -2.03 -19.10
CA SER A 254 8.05 -2.42 -19.76
C SER A 254 8.29 -3.93 -19.74
N ASN A 255 7.86 -4.60 -18.67
CA ASN A 255 8.06 -6.04 -18.46
C ASN A 255 6.77 -6.88 -18.56
N ASP A 256 5.63 -6.22 -18.78
CA ASP A 256 4.31 -6.86 -18.97
C ASP A 256 3.89 -7.76 -17.79
N LYS A 257 4.26 -7.37 -16.57
CA LYS A 257 3.97 -8.10 -15.34
C LYS A 257 3.68 -7.14 -14.19
N TYR A 258 2.96 -7.65 -13.19
CA TYR A 258 2.97 -7.03 -11.87
C TYR A 258 4.40 -7.12 -11.35
N GLU A 259 5.01 -5.96 -11.14
CA GLU A 259 6.35 -5.91 -10.56
C GLU A 259 6.29 -5.98 -9.05
N ASP A 260 5.26 -5.36 -8.44
CA ASP A 260 5.21 -5.21 -7.00
C ASP A 260 3.80 -4.85 -6.47
N GLU A 261 3.64 -4.91 -5.16
CA GLU A 261 2.47 -4.42 -4.43
C GLU A 261 2.93 -3.51 -3.28
N ILE A 262 2.40 -2.28 -3.24
CA ILE A 262 2.61 -1.39 -2.10
C ILE A 262 1.46 -1.60 -1.13
N THR A 263 1.80 -2.02 0.08
CA THR A 263 0.87 -1.97 1.21
C THR A 263 0.89 -0.55 1.80
N LEU A 264 -0.22 0.16 1.63
CA LEU A 264 -0.50 1.42 2.31
C LEU A 264 -0.55 1.21 3.83
N ASP A 265 -0.28 2.28 4.55
CA ASP A 265 0.00 2.24 5.99
C ASP A 265 -1.29 2.14 6.83
N ASN A 266 -2.45 2.58 6.30
CA ASN A 266 -3.76 2.37 6.95
C ASN A 266 -4.66 1.41 6.14
N TYR A 267 -5.27 0.44 6.83
CA TYR A 267 -6.21 -0.56 6.28
C TYR A 267 -7.68 -0.21 6.51
N ASP A 268 -7.98 0.47 7.61
CA ASP A 268 -9.35 0.63 8.10
C ASP A 268 -10.02 1.93 7.60
N ASP A 269 -9.23 2.96 7.29
CA ASP A 269 -9.71 4.23 6.76
C ASP A 269 -9.20 4.41 5.34
N GLY A 270 -10.10 4.62 4.37
CA GLY A 270 -9.83 4.64 2.92
C GLY A 270 -8.75 5.63 2.46
N GLU A 271 -7.47 5.29 2.67
CA GLU A 271 -6.31 6.02 2.20
C GLU A 271 -6.30 6.03 0.68
N MET A 272 -6.51 7.18 0.04
CA MET A 272 -6.64 7.27 -1.42
C MET A 272 -5.41 7.88 -2.07
N ILE A 273 -5.04 7.37 -3.25
CA ILE A 273 -4.04 8.01 -4.10
C ILE A 273 -4.57 9.37 -4.54
N ILE A 274 -3.80 10.41 -4.24
CA ILE A 274 -4.10 11.76 -4.66
C ILE A 274 -3.50 12.02 -6.05
N PHE A 275 -2.17 11.93 -6.14
CA PHE A 275 -1.41 12.06 -7.37
C PHE A 275 -0.13 11.26 -7.24
N ALA A 276 0.46 10.90 -8.36
CA ALA A 276 1.67 10.10 -8.42
C ALA A 276 2.44 10.46 -9.70
N ASP A 277 3.66 9.95 -9.82
CA ASP A 277 4.42 9.90 -11.07
C ASP A 277 5.09 8.53 -11.20
N GLU A 278 6.09 8.38 -12.08
CA GLU A 278 6.83 7.12 -12.27
C GLU A 278 7.64 6.66 -11.04
N ASN A 279 7.96 7.54 -10.09
CA ASN A 279 8.84 7.29 -8.95
C ASN A 279 8.14 7.42 -7.59
N LEU A 280 7.12 8.29 -7.49
CA LEU A 280 6.50 8.67 -6.23
C LEU A 280 4.99 8.56 -6.29
N MET A 281 4.40 8.19 -5.15
CA MET A 281 2.96 8.21 -4.95
C MET A 281 2.58 8.99 -3.71
N TRP A 282 1.73 10.00 -3.87
CA TRP A 282 1.13 10.74 -2.78
C TRP A 282 -0.25 10.17 -2.48
N THR A 283 -0.49 9.81 -1.22
CA THR A 283 -1.80 9.37 -0.73
C THR A 283 -2.30 10.26 0.42
N HIS A 284 -3.59 10.17 0.68
CA HIS A 284 -4.22 10.89 1.78
C HIS A 284 -5.39 10.13 2.35
N GLU A 285 -5.48 10.22 3.67
CA GLU A 285 -6.50 9.59 4.46
C GLU A 285 -7.58 10.61 4.81
N TYR A 286 -8.80 10.37 4.32
CA TYR A 286 -9.97 11.17 4.65
C TYR A 286 -10.61 10.62 5.93
N PRO A 287 -10.85 11.45 6.97
CA PRO A 287 -11.43 10.97 8.21
C PRO A 287 -12.88 10.55 7.99
N GLU A 288 -13.23 9.30 8.31
CA GLU A 288 -14.58 8.80 8.04
C GLU A 288 -15.65 9.39 8.96
N ASN A 289 -15.37 9.75 10.23
CA ASN A 289 -16.46 10.08 11.17
C ASN A 289 -16.15 10.95 12.42
N SER A 290 -15.05 11.70 12.52
CA SER A 290 -14.88 12.61 13.68
C SER A 290 -14.15 13.93 13.39
N ILE A 291 -14.59 14.98 14.10
CA ILE A 291 -14.00 16.34 14.10
C ILE A 291 -12.57 16.34 14.70
N ASP A 292 -12.17 15.26 15.38
CA ASP A 292 -10.89 15.14 16.07
C ASP A 292 -9.87 14.23 15.34
N ASP A 293 -10.26 13.57 14.24
CA ASP A 293 -9.35 12.76 13.43
C ASP A 293 -8.47 13.65 12.55
N LYS A 294 -7.17 13.35 12.59
CA LYS A 294 -6.17 14.12 11.86
C LYS A 294 -6.06 13.58 10.44
N GLU A 295 -6.21 14.45 9.45
CA GLU A 295 -5.84 14.17 8.08
C GLU A 295 -4.33 13.87 7.98
N ILE A 296 -4.00 12.68 7.45
CA ILE A 296 -2.62 12.24 7.27
C ILE A 296 -2.32 12.12 5.79
N SER A 297 -1.31 12.87 5.35
CA SER A 297 -0.73 12.76 4.01
C SER A 297 0.49 11.85 4.06
N ARG A 298 0.63 10.99 3.05
CA ARG A 298 1.76 10.06 2.93
C ARG A 298 2.36 10.12 1.53
N ILE A 299 3.66 9.85 1.44
CA ILE A 299 4.38 9.76 0.17
C ILE A 299 5.17 8.46 0.15
N TYR A 300 4.94 7.66 -0.87
CA TYR A 300 5.56 6.36 -1.10
C TYR A 300 6.53 6.44 -2.29
N SER A 301 7.62 5.69 -2.20
CA SER A 301 8.48 5.34 -3.33
C SER A 301 7.82 4.21 -4.12
N LEU A 302 7.69 4.38 -5.42
CA LEU A 302 7.25 3.32 -6.33
C LEU A 302 8.37 2.35 -6.71
N GLU A 303 9.63 2.69 -6.44
CA GLU A 303 10.78 1.82 -6.69
C GLU A 303 10.82 0.62 -5.72
N ASP A 304 10.46 0.86 -4.45
CA ASP A 304 10.63 -0.13 -3.36
C ASP A 304 9.46 -0.17 -2.37
N GLY A 305 8.36 0.53 -2.66
CA GLY A 305 7.18 0.64 -1.80
C GLY A 305 7.40 1.41 -0.50
N SER A 306 8.57 2.04 -0.30
CA SER A 306 8.92 2.64 0.98
C SER A 306 8.11 3.90 1.28
N LEU A 307 7.65 4.03 2.53
CA LEU A 307 7.01 5.25 3.04
C LEU A 307 8.10 6.32 3.28
N LEU A 308 8.18 7.31 2.38
CA LEU A 308 9.15 8.40 2.43
C LEU A 308 8.71 9.53 3.36
N TYR A 309 7.39 9.71 3.49
CA TYR A 309 6.79 10.76 4.29
C TYR A 309 5.45 10.32 4.87
N LYS A 310 5.17 10.74 6.10
CA LYS A 310 3.89 10.62 6.81
C LYS A 310 3.74 11.83 7.71
N GLY A 311 2.65 12.57 7.56
CA GLY A 311 2.39 13.63 8.52
C GLY A 311 1.20 14.49 8.18
N ASP A 312 0.89 15.30 9.18
CA ASP A 312 -0.30 16.11 9.27
C ASP A 312 -0.15 17.42 8.46
N ILE A 313 0.46 17.39 7.27
CA ILE A 313 0.76 18.59 6.45
C ILE A 313 -0.49 19.45 6.25
N LEU A 314 -1.65 18.80 6.15
CA LEU A 314 -2.93 19.40 5.79
C LEU A 314 -3.94 19.43 6.95
N SER A 315 -3.56 18.95 8.14
CA SER A 315 -4.48 18.87 9.28
C SER A 315 -5.03 20.24 9.71
N GLY A 316 -6.35 20.29 9.93
CA GLY A 316 -7.06 21.48 10.37
C GLY A 316 -7.60 22.37 9.26
N TYR A 317 -7.53 21.91 8.01
CA TYR A 317 -8.13 22.60 6.89
C TYR A 317 -9.22 21.74 6.24
N GLN A 318 -10.46 22.21 6.25
CA GLN A 318 -11.58 21.59 5.54
C GLN A 318 -11.46 21.87 4.03
N TYR A 319 -10.52 21.21 3.35
CA TYR A 319 -10.35 21.34 1.90
C TYR A 319 -10.60 20.02 1.19
N THR A 320 -11.23 20.07 0.02
CA THR A 320 -11.22 18.97 -0.96
C THR A 320 -9.95 19.09 -1.81
N TYR A 321 -9.21 17.99 -1.98
CA TYR A 321 -8.08 17.96 -2.90
C TYR A 321 -8.57 18.11 -4.35
N ASN A 322 -7.86 18.92 -5.16
CA ASN A 322 -8.20 19.08 -6.57
C ASN A 322 -7.08 18.65 -7.52
N TYR A 323 -5.87 19.19 -7.33
CA TYR A 323 -4.78 19.08 -8.32
C TYR A 323 -3.40 19.04 -7.65
N GLY A 324 -2.40 18.48 -8.33
CA GLY A 324 -1.05 18.37 -7.79
C GLY A 324 -0.09 17.64 -8.71
N ASP A 325 1.19 17.94 -8.54
CA ASP A 325 2.27 17.43 -9.39
C ASP A 325 3.63 17.48 -8.66
N PHE A 326 4.60 16.71 -9.15
CA PHE A 326 5.99 16.71 -8.69
C PHE A 326 6.90 17.45 -9.67
N SER A 327 7.90 18.17 -9.16
CA SER A 327 8.94 18.74 -10.02
C SER A 327 9.75 17.63 -10.71
N ASP A 328 10.36 17.93 -11.86
CA ASP A 328 11.12 16.94 -12.63
C ASP A 328 12.25 16.31 -11.80
N ASN A 329 12.93 17.09 -10.96
CA ASN A 329 13.98 16.60 -10.05
C ASN A 329 13.47 16.02 -8.71
N LYS A 330 12.15 16.00 -8.49
CA LYS A 330 11.50 15.51 -7.26
C LYS A 330 11.91 16.22 -5.96
N GLU A 331 12.52 17.41 -6.05
CA GLU A 331 12.84 18.25 -4.89
C GLU A 331 11.63 19.06 -4.40
N MET A 332 10.54 19.15 -5.18
CA MET A 332 9.33 19.86 -4.79
C MET A 332 8.07 19.12 -5.26
N ALA A 333 6.97 19.38 -4.57
CA ALA A 333 5.62 19.07 -5.05
C ALA A 333 4.74 20.32 -4.93
N ILE A 334 3.76 20.45 -5.83
CA ILE A 334 2.72 21.48 -5.76
C ILE A 334 1.36 20.82 -5.54
N ILE A 335 0.54 21.43 -4.69
CA ILE A 335 -0.80 20.95 -4.35
C ILE A 335 -1.79 22.11 -4.42
N GLY A 336 -2.95 21.87 -5.05
CA GLY A 336 -4.11 22.75 -5.09
C GLY A 336 -5.28 22.18 -4.29
N LEU A 337 -5.72 22.92 -3.26
CA LEU A 337 -6.78 22.53 -2.33
C LEU A 337 -7.93 23.56 -2.36
N SER A 338 -9.19 23.13 -2.47
CA SER A 338 -10.36 24.04 -2.51
C SER A 338 -11.14 23.95 -1.20
N GLU A 339 -11.61 25.08 -0.67
CA GLU A 339 -12.42 25.09 0.57
C GLU A 339 -13.71 24.31 0.33
N ASP A 340 -14.01 23.38 1.24
CA ASP A 340 -15.23 22.58 1.17
C ASP A 340 -16.45 23.49 1.40
N ASN A 341 -17.10 23.88 0.30
CA ASN A 341 -18.42 24.49 0.36
C ASN A 341 -19.42 23.36 0.22
N GLU A 342 -19.95 22.90 1.36
CA GLU A 342 -21.09 22.00 1.40
C GLU A 342 -22.15 22.48 0.36
N TYR A 343 -22.45 21.64 -0.62
CA TYR A 343 -23.59 21.74 -1.56
C TYR A 343 -23.44 22.38 -2.96
N GLU A 344 -22.26 22.57 -3.56
CA GLU A 344 -22.18 22.86 -5.01
C GLU A 344 -21.28 21.90 -5.79
N GLU A 345 -21.88 21.16 -6.74
CA GLU A 345 -21.20 20.34 -7.75
C GLU A 345 -20.01 21.13 -8.36
N PHE A 346 -18.78 20.64 -8.13
CA PHE A 346 -17.55 21.18 -8.73
C PHE A 346 -17.22 22.65 -8.41
N GLY A 347 -17.55 23.13 -7.21
CA GLY A 347 -17.17 24.47 -6.74
C GLY A 347 -15.66 24.66 -6.52
N VAL A 348 -14.86 24.77 -7.59
CA VAL A 348 -13.42 25.09 -7.58
C VAL A 348 -13.14 26.55 -7.18
N GLU A 349 -14.03 27.16 -6.40
CA GLU A 349 -14.06 28.61 -6.27
C GLU A 349 -12.99 29.15 -5.32
N ASP A 350 -12.44 28.37 -4.40
CA ASP A 350 -11.43 28.86 -3.45
C ASP A 350 -10.21 27.94 -3.37
N THR A 351 -9.60 27.65 -4.54
CA THR A 351 -8.35 26.87 -4.59
C THR A 351 -7.16 27.68 -4.08
N LYS A 352 -6.49 27.16 -3.06
CA LYS A 352 -5.17 27.61 -2.58
C LYS A 352 -4.10 26.67 -3.07
N PHE A 353 -2.92 27.23 -3.34
CA PHE A 353 -1.77 26.47 -3.79
C PHE A 353 -0.68 26.44 -2.73
N PHE A 354 -0.08 25.26 -2.57
CA PHE A 354 1.00 25.03 -1.64
C PHE A 354 2.18 24.40 -2.36
N ILE A 355 3.39 24.82 -2.01
CA ILE A 355 4.62 24.08 -2.33
C ILE A 355 5.04 23.28 -1.11
N VAL A 356 5.36 22.02 -1.37
CA VAL A 356 5.98 21.13 -0.41
C VAL A 356 7.45 21.00 -0.79
N ASP A 357 8.34 21.38 0.14
CA ASP A 357 9.78 21.20 0.01
C ASP A 357 10.13 19.73 0.29
N MET A 358 10.32 19.00 -0.81
CA MET A 358 10.65 17.59 -0.83
C MET A 358 12.17 17.36 -0.73
N LYS A 359 12.98 18.43 -0.70
CA LYS A 359 14.44 18.32 -0.63
C LYS A 359 14.85 17.60 0.65
N ASN A 360 15.62 16.53 0.49
CA ASN A 360 15.99 15.63 1.58
C ASN A 360 14.76 15.06 2.33
N LEU A 361 13.69 14.68 1.62
CA LEU A 361 12.76 13.69 2.17
C LEU A 361 13.54 12.42 2.46
N SER A 362 13.99 12.33 3.70
CA SER A 362 14.56 11.13 4.28
C SER A 362 14.35 11.28 5.79
N SER A 363 13.87 10.20 6.40
CA SER A 363 13.64 9.97 7.84
C SER A 363 12.24 10.28 8.42
N ILE A 364 11.26 9.45 8.06
CA ILE A 364 10.31 8.90 9.07
C ILE A 364 10.65 7.42 9.25
N GLU A 365 11.88 7.18 9.71
CA GLU A 365 12.63 5.94 9.55
C GLU A 365 13.18 5.76 8.13
N LYS A 366 14.51 5.70 8.01
CA LYS A 366 15.05 4.55 7.29
C LYS A 366 14.66 3.32 8.13
N GLN A 367 13.46 2.80 7.94
CA GLN A 367 13.47 1.43 7.51
C GLN A 367 14.01 1.55 6.09
N LYS A 368 15.33 1.38 5.94
CA LYS A 368 15.78 0.59 4.78
C LYS A 368 14.73 -0.50 4.71
N ASN A 369 14.07 -0.68 3.57
CA ASN A 369 13.43 -1.94 3.27
C ASN A 369 14.37 -3.02 3.87
N PRO A 370 14.02 -3.66 5.02
CA PRO A 370 14.96 -4.57 5.68
C PRO A 370 15.35 -5.70 4.72
N TYR A 371 14.52 -5.87 3.70
CA TYR A 371 14.37 -6.96 2.79
C TYR A 371 15.27 -6.90 1.55
N GLU A 372 15.97 -5.78 1.27
CA GLU A 372 17.05 -5.77 0.24
C GLU A 372 18.16 -6.78 0.57
N ASN A 373 18.36 -7.06 1.87
CA ASN A 373 19.28 -8.07 2.35
C ASN A 373 18.53 -9.02 3.29
N ILE A 374 17.93 -10.05 2.69
CA ILE A 374 17.18 -11.10 3.39
C ILE A 374 18.00 -11.72 4.52
N GLU A 375 19.31 -11.94 4.32
CA GLU A 375 20.21 -12.47 5.35
C GLU A 375 20.29 -11.56 6.57
N ARG A 376 20.38 -10.24 6.34
CA ARG A 376 20.38 -9.24 7.41
C ARG A 376 19.04 -9.20 8.12
N TYR A 377 17.92 -9.24 7.41
CA TYR A 377 16.60 -9.21 8.03
C TYR A 377 16.33 -10.47 8.85
N CYS A 378 16.62 -11.64 8.27
CA CYS A 378 16.64 -12.93 8.95
C CYS A 378 17.45 -12.87 10.24
N LYS A 379 18.66 -12.28 10.19
CA LYS A 379 19.53 -12.10 11.35
C LYS A 379 18.94 -11.13 12.39
N GLU A 380 18.30 -10.04 11.96
CA GLU A 380 17.68 -9.06 12.86
C GLU A 380 16.50 -9.68 13.63
N ILE A 381 15.62 -10.42 12.95
CA ILE A 381 14.52 -11.17 13.60
C ILE A 381 15.09 -12.24 14.53
N SER A 382 16.05 -13.03 14.05
CA SER A 382 16.73 -14.08 14.83
C SER A 382 17.30 -13.52 16.13
N GLN A 383 17.97 -12.37 16.07
CA GLN A 383 18.54 -11.70 17.25
C GLN A 383 17.48 -11.11 18.18
N ARG A 384 16.42 -10.49 17.62
CA ARG A 384 15.35 -9.85 18.39
C ARG A 384 14.63 -10.85 19.29
N TYR A 385 14.34 -12.03 18.75
CA TYR A 385 13.57 -13.07 19.45
C TYR A 385 14.43 -14.16 20.08
N GLY A 386 15.71 -14.24 19.73
CA GLY A 386 16.61 -15.29 20.22
C GLY A 386 16.31 -16.66 19.60
N ILE A 387 16.01 -16.67 18.30
CA ILE A 387 15.69 -17.85 17.49
C ILE A 387 16.70 -17.96 16.33
N GLU A 388 16.68 -19.08 15.62
CA GLU A 388 17.44 -19.27 14.38
C GLU A 388 16.45 -19.46 13.22
N ILE A 389 16.64 -18.67 12.15
CA ILE A 389 15.82 -18.78 10.94
C ILE A 389 16.71 -19.22 9.79
N PHE A 390 16.25 -20.19 9.01
CA PHE A 390 16.93 -20.75 7.85
C PHE A 390 16.11 -20.47 6.59
N ILE A 391 16.79 -20.00 5.54
CA ILE A 391 16.22 -19.58 4.26
C ILE A 391 17.02 -20.20 3.11
N GLU A 392 16.47 -20.15 1.89
CA GLU A 392 17.14 -20.61 0.67
C GLU A 392 17.69 -22.05 0.84
N GLU A 393 18.94 -22.32 0.45
CA GLU A 393 19.53 -23.64 0.58
C GLU A 393 19.73 -24.08 2.03
N GLU A 394 19.88 -23.15 2.98
CA GLU A 394 20.04 -23.48 4.40
C GLU A 394 18.73 -23.97 5.03
N ALA A 395 17.58 -23.65 4.44
CA ALA A 395 16.28 -24.12 4.89
C ALA A 395 16.06 -25.62 4.65
N ILE A 396 16.87 -26.25 3.80
CA ILE A 396 16.66 -27.66 3.41
C ILE A 396 17.31 -28.58 4.44
N GLY A 397 16.52 -28.96 5.43
CA GLY A 397 16.87 -29.90 6.49
C GLY A 397 16.45 -31.35 6.19
N ASN A 398 16.98 -32.27 7.00
CA ASN A 398 16.46 -33.64 7.10
C ASN A 398 15.30 -33.65 8.10
N PHE A 399 14.12 -33.30 7.59
CA PHE A 399 12.88 -33.31 8.35
C PHE A 399 12.36 -34.75 8.57
N PRO A 400 11.71 -35.06 9.70
CA PRO A 400 11.27 -36.43 10.00
C PRO A 400 10.26 -37.01 9.00
N ASP A 401 9.21 -36.25 8.69
CA ASP A 401 8.02 -36.75 7.97
C ASP A 401 7.82 -36.11 6.57
N PHE A 402 8.62 -35.08 6.25
CA PHE A 402 8.47 -34.26 5.05
C PHE A 402 9.82 -33.95 4.40
N THR A 403 9.79 -33.40 3.19
CA THR A 403 10.92 -32.72 2.55
C THR A 403 10.43 -31.38 2.02
N GLY A 404 11.25 -30.34 2.13
CA GLY A 404 10.97 -29.04 1.53
C GLY A 404 11.78 -28.81 0.26
N GLU A 405 11.21 -28.02 -0.65
CA GLU A 405 11.94 -27.46 -1.78
C GLU A 405 12.69 -26.17 -1.39
N VAL A 406 13.68 -25.77 -2.19
CA VAL A 406 14.36 -24.48 -2.00
C VAL A 406 13.45 -23.37 -2.47
N LEU A 407 13.02 -22.51 -1.54
CA LEU A 407 12.33 -21.27 -1.88
C LEU A 407 13.36 -20.27 -2.44
N LYS A 408 13.21 -19.92 -3.72
CA LYS A 408 14.10 -18.97 -4.42
C LYS A 408 13.51 -17.57 -4.57
N ASN A 409 12.19 -17.47 -4.44
CA ASN A 409 11.51 -16.20 -4.56
C ASN A 409 11.78 -15.36 -3.31
N LYS A 410 12.49 -14.25 -3.52
CA LYS A 410 12.93 -13.34 -2.47
C LYS A 410 11.76 -12.67 -1.78
N GLU A 411 10.76 -12.20 -2.52
CA GLU A 411 9.56 -11.55 -1.96
C GLU A 411 8.78 -12.49 -1.05
N GLN A 412 8.66 -13.77 -1.44
CA GLN A 412 8.02 -14.80 -0.63
C GLN A 412 8.78 -15.09 0.68
N ILE A 413 10.12 -15.16 0.63
CA ILE A 413 10.95 -15.29 1.85
C ILE A 413 10.74 -14.07 2.75
N ILE A 414 10.68 -12.88 2.15
CA ILE A 414 10.48 -11.61 2.85
C ILE A 414 9.11 -11.56 3.53
N GLY A 415 8.05 -11.91 2.80
CA GLY A 415 6.70 -12.04 3.34
C GLY A 415 6.64 -13.04 4.49
N SER A 416 7.32 -14.18 4.36
CA SER A 416 7.44 -15.17 5.42
C SER A 416 8.10 -14.59 6.68
N LEU A 417 9.21 -13.86 6.51
CA LEU A 417 9.92 -13.21 7.62
C LEU A 417 9.07 -12.10 8.28
N ARG A 418 8.26 -11.35 7.51
CA ARG A 418 7.28 -10.38 8.04
C ARG A 418 6.21 -11.06 8.88
N ALA A 419 5.61 -12.12 8.37
CA ALA A 419 4.61 -12.90 9.09
C ALA A 419 5.17 -13.42 10.43
N ILE A 420 6.40 -13.95 10.43
CA ILE A 420 7.09 -14.39 11.66
C ILE A 420 7.28 -13.23 12.62
N ASP A 421 7.79 -12.08 12.17
CA ASP A 421 8.02 -10.92 13.03
C ASP A 421 6.72 -10.38 13.64
N GLU A 422 5.66 -10.24 12.82
CA GLU A 422 4.34 -9.79 13.27
C GLU A 422 3.78 -10.70 14.36
N VAL A 423 3.79 -12.03 14.16
CA VAL A 423 3.24 -12.95 15.15
C VAL A 423 4.10 -13.00 16.42
N LEU A 424 5.43 -13.07 16.29
CA LEU A 424 6.32 -13.17 17.46
C LEU A 424 6.35 -11.87 18.28
N SER A 425 6.11 -10.72 17.66
CA SER A 425 6.05 -9.42 18.35
C SER A 425 4.90 -9.34 19.37
N LYS A 426 3.83 -10.12 19.16
CA LYS A 426 2.65 -10.20 20.04
C LYS A 426 2.89 -11.05 21.29
N LEU A 427 3.98 -11.82 21.33
CA LEU A 427 4.31 -12.65 22.48
C LEU A 427 4.83 -11.81 23.65
N PRO A 428 4.50 -12.16 24.92
CA PRO A 428 4.99 -11.44 26.08
C PRO A 428 6.50 -11.36 26.14
N LYS A 429 7.01 -10.22 26.65
CA LYS A 429 8.45 -9.99 26.75
C LYS A 429 9.13 -11.10 27.58
N GLY A 430 10.13 -11.73 26.98
CA GLY A 430 10.90 -12.81 27.61
C GLY A 430 10.23 -14.19 27.55
N PHE A 431 9.06 -14.32 26.92
CA PHE A 431 8.34 -15.57 26.76
C PHE A 431 9.15 -16.63 25.99
N ILE A 432 9.69 -16.29 24.82
CA ILE A 432 10.53 -17.21 24.03
C ILE A 432 11.76 -17.69 24.82
N LYS A 433 12.39 -16.81 25.59
CA LYS A 433 13.53 -17.17 26.45
C LYS A 433 13.11 -18.14 27.57
N GLU A 434 11.93 -17.98 28.13
CA GLU A 434 11.38 -18.89 29.14
C GLU A 434 11.02 -20.24 28.53
N LEU A 435 10.40 -20.24 27.35
CA LEU A 435 10.08 -21.42 26.55
C LEU A 435 11.33 -22.29 26.34
N CYS A 436 12.45 -21.65 25.99
CA CYS A 436 13.75 -22.28 25.74
C CYS A 436 14.65 -22.44 26.98
N SER A 437 14.12 -22.24 28.19
CA SER A 437 14.92 -22.30 29.41
C SER A 437 15.26 -23.74 29.81
N LYS A 438 16.51 -23.97 30.26
CA LYS A 438 16.98 -25.26 30.79
C LYS A 438 16.40 -25.55 32.18
N THR A 439 15.11 -25.85 32.24
CA THR A 439 14.44 -26.24 33.50
C THR A 439 14.64 -27.71 33.83
N TYR A 440 14.80 -28.57 32.81
CA TYR A 440 14.97 -30.01 32.92
C TYR A 440 16.13 -30.53 32.08
N LYS A 441 16.53 -31.78 32.33
CA LYS A 441 17.64 -32.45 31.63
C LYS A 441 17.45 -32.50 30.11
N ASN A 442 16.21 -32.64 29.65
CA ASN A 442 15.86 -32.76 28.24
C ASN A 442 15.10 -31.53 27.71
N SER A 443 15.14 -30.40 28.43
CA SER A 443 14.52 -29.16 27.94
C SER A 443 15.19 -28.71 26.65
N LEU A 444 14.38 -28.47 25.62
CA LEU A 444 14.83 -27.86 24.38
C LEU A 444 15.20 -26.39 24.66
N THR A 445 16.24 -25.92 23.97
CA THR A 445 17.01 -24.73 24.37
C THR A 445 17.06 -23.62 23.32
N GLY A 446 16.32 -23.79 22.24
CA GLY A 446 16.14 -22.78 21.21
C GLY A 446 15.02 -23.17 20.27
N ILE A 447 14.73 -22.29 19.32
CA ILE A 447 13.76 -22.49 18.25
C ILE A 447 14.47 -22.29 16.92
N ASN A 448 14.25 -23.21 16.00
CA ASN A 448 14.66 -23.14 14.61
C ASN A 448 13.40 -22.98 13.74
N ILE A 449 13.41 -22.03 12.81
CA ILE A 449 12.34 -21.85 11.83
C ILE A 449 12.94 -22.01 10.44
N TYR A 450 12.40 -22.92 9.64
CA TYR A 450 12.82 -23.22 8.28
C TYR A 450 11.76 -22.69 7.31
N ILE A 451 12.16 -21.76 6.44
CA ILE A 451 11.28 -21.20 5.39
C ILE A 451 11.63 -21.93 4.09
N THR A 452 10.83 -22.93 3.74
CA THR A 452 11.04 -23.75 2.53
C THR A 452 10.09 -23.32 1.42
N GLY A 453 10.27 -23.87 0.22
CA GLY A 453 9.20 -23.91 -0.76
C GLY A 453 8.22 -25.03 -0.39
N LYS A 454 7.48 -25.51 -1.37
CA LYS A 454 6.48 -26.56 -1.18
C LYS A 454 6.98 -27.75 -0.36
N LEU A 455 6.19 -28.17 0.62
CA LEU A 455 6.44 -29.37 1.43
C LEU A 455 5.80 -30.61 0.79
N SER A 456 6.54 -31.71 0.79
CA SER A 456 6.08 -33.00 0.28
C SER A 456 6.30 -34.11 1.34
N PRO A 457 5.33 -35.02 1.53
CA PRO A 457 5.47 -36.13 2.48
C PRO A 457 6.57 -37.11 2.04
N THR A 458 7.38 -37.58 3.01
CA THR A 458 8.40 -38.62 2.77
C THR A 458 7.91 -40.02 3.15
N ILE A 459 6.76 -40.10 3.82
CA ILE A 459 6.16 -41.34 4.32
C ILE A 459 4.71 -41.47 3.84
N GLU A 460 4.26 -42.72 3.61
CA GLU A 460 2.95 -43.05 3.02
C GLU A 460 1.75 -42.64 3.91
N TYR A 461 1.99 -42.37 5.21
CA TYR A 461 0.95 -42.02 6.19
C TYR A 461 0.94 -40.54 6.60
N ALA A 462 1.74 -39.69 5.99
CA ALA A 462 1.74 -38.25 6.26
C ALA A 462 0.64 -37.54 5.46
N VAL A 463 0.13 -36.42 5.99
CA VAL A 463 -0.82 -35.54 5.30
C VAL A 463 -0.25 -35.11 3.95
N SER A 464 -1.09 -35.06 2.92
CA SER A 464 -0.67 -34.55 1.60
C SER A 464 -0.30 -33.06 1.73
N ASN A 465 0.99 -32.76 1.60
CA ASN A 465 1.60 -31.42 1.53
C ASN A 465 1.13 -30.46 2.67
N PRO A 466 1.71 -30.55 3.89
CA PRO A 466 1.40 -29.60 4.95
C PRO A 466 1.87 -28.19 4.58
N GLU A 467 1.12 -27.18 5.02
CA GLU A 467 1.44 -25.76 4.82
C GLU A 467 2.38 -25.20 5.90
N GLY A 468 2.48 -25.92 7.02
CA GLY A 468 3.43 -25.74 8.11
C GLY A 468 3.43 -26.97 9.00
N TYR A 469 4.53 -27.22 9.72
CA TYR A 469 4.55 -28.24 10.79
C TYR A 469 5.65 -27.97 11.82
N ALA A 470 5.39 -28.31 13.08
CA ALA A 470 6.34 -28.23 14.18
C ALA A 470 6.77 -29.62 14.69
N TYR A 471 8.02 -29.72 15.12
CA TYR A 471 8.55 -30.92 15.75
C TYR A 471 9.66 -30.61 16.77
N ASN A 472 10.00 -31.61 17.58
CA ASN A 472 11.07 -31.51 18.57
C ASN A 472 12.34 -32.21 18.04
N ASP A 473 13.44 -31.49 17.90
CA ASP A 473 14.75 -32.06 17.60
C ASP A 473 15.57 -32.18 18.89
N TYR A 474 15.60 -33.39 19.46
CA TYR A 474 16.34 -33.67 20.69
C TYR A 474 17.85 -33.85 20.47
N GLU A 475 18.32 -34.00 19.24
CA GLU A 475 19.76 -34.06 18.95
C GLU A 475 20.35 -32.64 18.94
N LEU A 476 19.66 -31.71 18.27
CA LEU A 476 20.00 -30.28 18.26
C LEU A 476 19.54 -29.56 19.53
N MET A 477 18.69 -30.19 20.34
CA MET A 477 18.03 -29.60 21.50
C MET A 477 17.22 -28.34 21.12
N LYS A 478 16.47 -28.40 20.01
CA LYS A 478 15.68 -27.30 19.46
C LYS A 478 14.21 -27.70 19.26
N TYR A 479 13.33 -26.73 19.42
CA TYR A 479 12.01 -26.77 18.77
C TYR A 479 12.19 -26.36 17.32
N CYS A 480 11.51 -27.02 16.39
CA CYS A 480 11.61 -26.74 14.98
C CYS A 480 10.23 -26.43 14.40
N ILE A 481 10.14 -25.37 13.58
CA ILE A 481 8.98 -25.05 12.75
C ILE A 481 9.45 -25.06 11.31
N VAL A 482 8.72 -25.71 10.42
CA VAL A 482 8.95 -25.67 8.98
C VAL A 482 7.72 -25.07 8.32
N LEU A 483 7.91 -24.11 7.41
CA LEU A 483 6.84 -23.40 6.73
C LEU A 483 6.97 -23.55 5.22
N ASP A 484 5.85 -23.72 4.54
CA ASP A 484 5.75 -23.47 3.11
C ASP A 484 5.67 -21.96 2.85
N GLY A 485 6.80 -21.37 2.47
CA GLY A 485 6.91 -19.95 2.19
C GLY A 485 6.39 -19.55 0.80
N GLU A 486 5.90 -20.47 -0.04
CA GLU A 486 5.22 -20.11 -1.29
C GLU A 486 3.82 -19.52 -1.03
N LEU A 487 3.28 -19.74 0.19
CA LEU A 487 1.97 -19.27 0.58
C LEU A 487 1.93 -17.75 0.76
N PRO A 488 0.77 -17.12 0.50
CA PRO A 488 0.53 -15.73 0.88
C PRO A 488 0.82 -15.46 2.36
N MET A 489 1.31 -14.25 2.65
CA MET A 489 1.73 -13.84 4.01
C MET A 489 0.66 -14.09 5.08
N TYR A 490 -0.62 -13.90 4.77
CA TYR A 490 -1.70 -14.12 5.74
C TYR A 490 -1.83 -15.59 6.17
N TYR A 491 -1.67 -16.54 5.25
CA TYR A 491 -1.63 -17.97 5.58
C TYR A 491 -0.39 -18.32 6.41
N ILE A 492 0.77 -17.72 6.09
CA ILE A 492 1.98 -17.95 6.88
C ILE A 492 1.81 -17.44 8.31
N LYS A 493 1.14 -16.30 8.51
CA LYS A 493 0.81 -15.82 9.87
C LYS A 493 -0.03 -16.83 10.62
N ASP A 494 -1.05 -17.39 9.98
CA ASP A 494 -1.91 -18.38 10.57
C ASP A 494 -1.18 -19.68 10.92
N ASN A 495 -0.31 -20.16 10.02
CA ASN A 495 0.54 -21.31 10.27
C ASN A 495 1.52 -21.06 11.41
N ILE A 496 2.18 -19.90 11.47
CA ILE A 496 3.07 -19.57 12.60
C ILE A 496 2.32 -19.51 13.93
N LYS A 497 1.12 -18.91 13.98
CA LYS A 497 0.30 -18.89 15.21
C LYS A 497 -0.01 -20.33 15.66
N HIS A 498 -0.43 -21.17 14.71
CA HIS A 498 -0.74 -22.58 14.93
C HIS A 498 0.49 -23.34 15.46
N GLU A 499 1.62 -23.27 14.77
CA GLU A 499 2.84 -24.01 15.11
C GLU A 499 3.50 -23.53 16.42
N VAL A 500 3.41 -22.24 16.73
CA VAL A 500 3.86 -21.71 18.04
C VAL A 500 3.07 -22.35 19.17
N MET A 501 1.77 -22.65 19.00
CA MET A 501 0.98 -23.34 20.01
C MET A 501 1.52 -24.75 20.27
N HIS A 502 1.89 -25.50 19.23
CA HIS A 502 2.49 -26.84 19.39
C HIS A 502 3.79 -26.80 20.20
N ILE A 503 4.61 -25.76 20.02
CA ILE A 503 5.80 -25.55 20.85
C ILE A 503 5.43 -25.24 22.31
N ILE A 504 4.46 -24.34 22.54
CA ILE A 504 3.97 -23.99 23.88
C ILE A 504 3.46 -25.25 24.60
N GLU A 505 2.64 -26.04 23.92
CA GLU A 505 2.11 -27.29 24.44
C GLU A 505 3.21 -28.30 24.75
N SER A 506 4.16 -28.51 23.83
CA SER A 506 5.31 -29.38 24.04
C SER A 506 6.09 -28.98 25.30
N ARG A 507 6.24 -27.67 25.54
CA ARG A 507 6.90 -27.16 26.76
C ARG A 507 6.10 -27.42 28.04
N ILE A 508 4.78 -27.28 28.00
CA ILE A 508 3.87 -27.51 29.14
C ILE A 508 3.78 -29.01 29.46
N THR A 509 3.64 -29.85 28.46
CA THR A 509 3.47 -31.31 28.63
C THR A 509 4.78 -32.00 29.05
N GLN A 510 5.93 -31.43 28.72
CA GLN A 510 7.22 -31.82 29.32
C GLN A 510 7.26 -31.63 30.85
N TYR A 511 6.46 -30.70 31.40
CA TYR A 511 6.35 -30.46 32.85
C TYR A 511 5.36 -31.43 33.50
N ASP A 512 4.15 -31.53 32.94
CA ASP A 512 3.11 -32.46 33.35
C ASP A 512 2.21 -32.78 32.15
N PHE A 513 2.20 -34.06 31.75
CA PHE A 513 1.39 -34.55 30.64
C PHE A 513 -0.12 -34.35 30.85
N ASN A 514 -0.56 -34.23 32.10
CA ASN A 514 -1.98 -34.10 32.45
C ASN A 514 -2.48 -32.64 32.50
N ASN A 515 -1.61 -31.65 32.22
CA ASN A 515 -1.98 -30.22 32.27
C ASN A 515 -3.19 -29.87 31.36
N PHE A 516 -3.44 -30.67 30.32
CA PHE A 516 -4.56 -30.49 29.41
C PHE A 516 -5.70 -31.50 29.61
N ASP A 517 -5.72 -32.32 30.67
CA ASP A 517 -6.78 -33.33 30.89
C ASP A 517 -8.18 -32.71 30.96
N GLY A 518 -8.29 -31.49 31.49
CA GLY A 518 -9.55 -30.74 31.53
C GLY A 518 -10.14 -30.43 30.15
N TRP A 519 -9.33 -30.47 29.08
CA TRP A 519 -9.73 -30.12 27.72
C TRP A 519 -10.90 -30.96 27.20
N TYR A 520 -10.94 -32.25 27.55
CA TYR A 520 -12.00 -33.17 27.11
C TYR A 520 -13.38 -32.83 27.69
N SER A 521 -13.45 -32.03 28.76
CA SER A 521 -14.73 -31.61 29.35
C SER A 521 -15.51 -30.61 28.49
N PHE A 522 -14.86 -30.01 27.48
CA PHE A 522 -15.45 -29.04 26.56
C PHE A 522 -15.95 -29.66 25.24
N LEU A 523 -16.02 -31.00 25.17
CA LEU A 523 -16.61 -31.70 24.04
C LEU A 523 -18.14 -31.77 24.19
N SER A 524 -18.85 -31.51 23.09
CA SER A 524 -20.29 -31.76 23.02
C SER A 524 -20.58 -33.25 23.13
N LYS A 525 -21.75 -33.58 23.68
CA LYS A 525 -22.12 -34.98 23.94
C LYS A 525 -22.21 -35.77 22.64
N GLY A 526 -21.37 -36.80 22.51
CA GLY A 526 -21.33 -37.65 21.32
C GLY A 526 -20.28 -37.22 20.28
N SER A 527 -19.64 -36.06 20.49
CA SER A 527 -18.45 -35.65 19.74
C SER A 527 -17.19 -36.35 20.30
N ASN A 528 -16.22 -36.66 19.44
CA ASN A 528 -14.94 -37.26 19.80
C ASN A 528 -13.85 -36.79 18.81
N TYR A 529 -12.58 -36.91 19.22
CA TYR A 529 -11.46 -36.78 18.31
C TYR A 529 -11.28 -38.04 17.47
N ASN A 530 -10.83 -37.85 16.22
CA ASN A 530 -10.63 -38.92 15.25
C ASN A 530 -9.31 -39.68 15.47
N TYR A 531 -8.32 -39.04 16.08
CA TYR A 531 -6.97 -39.57 16.28
C TYR A 531 -6.31 -40.09 14.98
N SER A 532 -6.61 -39.44 13.87
CA SER A 532 -6.06 -39.74 12.55
C SER A 532 -5.97 -38.46 11.74
N TYR A 533 -4.94 -38.37 10.88
CA TYR A 533 -4.83 -37.32 9.87
C TYR A 533 -5.24 -37.80 8.46
N LEU A 534 -5.47 -39.10 8.27
CA LEU A 534 -5.81 -39.70 6.97
C LEU A 534 -7.27 -40.19 6.89
N ASP A 535 -7.77 -40.70 8.02
CA ASP A 535 -9.09 -41.34 8.12
C ASP A 535 -10.02 -40.52 9.04
N TYR A 536 -9.89 -39.20 9.03
CA TYR A 536 -10.71 -38.33 9.86
C TYR A 536 -12.01 -37.97 9.15
N GLU A 537 -13.11 -37.91 9.90
CA GLU A 537 -14.41 -37.61 9.34
C GLU A 537 -14.52 -36.12 9.01
N GLU A 538 -14.52 -35.77 7.72
CA GLU A 538 -14.77 -34.42 7.17
C GLU A 538 -16.19 -33.90 7.39
N SER A 539 -16.99 -34.55 8.24
CA SER A 539 -18.29 -34.03 8.65
C SER A 539 -18.12 -32.72 9.41
N TYR A 540 -18.84 -31.69 8.94
CA TYR A 540 -18.99 -30.41 9.63
C TYR A 540 -19.72 -30.53 10.99
N SER A 541 -20.20 -31.71 11.38
CA SER A 541 -20.87 -31.88 12.66
C SER A 541 -20.06 -31.33 13.85
N TYR A 542 -20.72 -30.52 14.68
CA TYR A 542 -20.14 -29.83 15.83
C TYR A 542 -19.06 -28.77 15.51
N THR A 543 -18.89 -28.37 14.25
CA THR A 543 -18.05 -27.23 13.84
C THR A 543 -18.88 -25.94 13.70
N ILE A 544 -18.22 -24.80 13.50
CA ILE A 544 -18.92 -23.51 13.30
C ILE A 544 -19.81 -23.49 12.04
N ASP A 545 -19.58 -24.41 11.10
CA ASP A 545 -20.31 -24.51 9.83
C ASP A 545 -21.63 -25.31 9.95
N ASP A 546 -21.91 -25.92 11.10
CA ASP A 546 -23.05 -26.85 11.32
C ASP A 546 -24.35 -26.17 11.80
N ASP A 547 -24.33 -24.86 12.08
CA ASP A 547 -25.46 -24.06 12.62
C ASP A 547 -26.19 -24.72 13.83
N LEU A 548 -25.46 -25.49 14.65
CA LEU A 548 -25.98 -26.14 15.87
C LEU A 548 -25.58 -25.36 17.13
N ASN A 549 -26.41 -25.41 18.17
CA ASN A 549 -26.06 -24.88 19.51
C ASN A 549 -24.99 -25.71 20.25
N GLU A 550 -24.46 -26.77 19.64
CA GLU A 550 -23.50 -27.71 20.23
C GLU A 550 -22.10 -27.61 19.57
N VAL A 551 -21.75 -26.46 18.97
CA VAL A 551 -20.42 -26.24 18.39
C VAL A 551 -19.34 -26.38 19.46
N CYS A 552 -18.41 -27.32 19.24
CA CYS A 552 -17.24 -27.50 20.10
C CYS A 552 -15.93 -27.60 19.32
N PHE A 553 -15.94 -27.53 17.99
CA PHE A 553 -14.75 -27.45 17.15
C PHE A 553 -14.82 -26.20 16.26
N ILE A 554 -13.66 -25.64 15.90
CA ILE A 554 -13.63 -24.52 14.95
C ILE A 554 -13.95 -25.05 13.55
N ASN A 555 -13.18 -26.05 13.11
CA ASN A 555 -13.32 -26.67 11.80
C ASN A 555 -13.13 -28.19 11.88
N THR A 556 -13.23 -28.87 10.74
CA THR A 556 -13.05 -30.32 10.65
C THR A 556 -11.64 -30.74 11.03
N TYR A 557 -10.62 -29.90 10.78
CA TYR A 557 -9.24 -30.18 11.16
C TYR A 557 -9.04 -30.22 12.68
N SER A 558 -9.73 -29.36 13.44
CA SER A 558 -9.74 -29.40 14.92
C SER A 558 -10.23 -30.74 15.50
N LYS A 559 -10.91 -31.59 14.71
CA LYS A 559 -11.39 -32.92 15.15
C LYS A 559 -10.31 -34.00 15.08
N THR A 560 -9.16 -33.74 14.44
CA THR A 560 -8.11 -34.74 14.26
C THR A 560 -7.52 -35.16 15.61
N PHE A 561 -6.91 -34.22 16.33
CA PHE A 561 -6.32 -34.42 17.65
C PHE A 561 -6.61 -33.24 18.60
N PRO A 562 -6.61 -33.47 19.93
CA PRO A 562 -6.72 -32.39 20.91
C PRO A 562 -5.66 -31.28 20.74
N ALA A 563 -4.46 -31.64 20.25
CA ALA A 563 -3.39 -30.68 19.99
C ALA A 563 -3.77 -29.72 18.85
N GLU A 564 -4.32 -30.23 17.75
CA GLU A 564 -4.76 -29.40 16.62
C GLU A 564 -5.92 -28.48 17.00
N ASP A 565 -6.85 -28.97 17.82
CA ASP A 565 -7.95 -28.17 18.36
C ASP A 565 -7.44 -26.98 19.20
N ARG A 566 -6.42 -27.21 20.04
CA ARG A 566 -5.78 -26.14 20.82
C ARG A 566 -5.05 -25.15 19.92
N ALA A 567 -4.34 -25.63 18.90
CA ALA A 567 -3.62 -24.79 17.96
C ALA A 567 -4.56 -23.91 17.12
N GLU A 568 -5.69 -24.45 16.66
CA GLU A 568 -6.73 -23.68 15.97
C GLU A 568 -7.37 -22.62 16.88
N ILE A 569 -7.63 -22.93 18.15
CA ILE A 569 -8.14 -21.94 19.11
C ILE A 569 -7.10 -20.85 19.39
N PHE A 570 -5.82 -21.22 19.55
CA PHE A 570 -4.76 -20.24 19.77
C PHE A 570 -4.56 -19.31 18.58
N LYS A 571 -4.70 -19.83 17.35
CA LYS A 571 -4.67 -19.04 16.12
C LYS A 571 -5.70 -17.90 16.14
N ILE A 572 -6.93 -18.21 16.55
CA ILE A 572 -8.01 -17.21 16.69
C ILE A 572 -7.67 -16.16 17.75
N LEU A 573 -7.13 -16.60 18.90
CA LEU A 573 -6.74 -15.67 19.97
C LEU A 573 -5.62 -14.71 19.56
N LEU A 574 -4.76 -15.10 18.61
CA LEU A 574 -3.71 -14.26 18.02
C LEU A 574 -4.14 -13.52 16.74
N SER A 575 -5.45 -13.48 16.43
CA SER A 575 -6.01 -12.71 15.30
C SER A 575 -5.45 -11.28 15.22
N ASP A 576 -5.36 -10.70 14.02
CA ASP A 576 -4.93 -9.32 13.82
C ASP A 576 -6.04 -8.31 14.12
N SER A 577 -7.31 -8.75 14.16
CA SER A 577 -8.46 -7.89 14.45
C SER A 577 -8.49 -7.43 15.91
N GLU A 578 -8.93 -6.19 16.12
CA GLU A 578 -9.31 -5.65 17.42
C GLU A 578 -10.71 -6.12 17.85
N GLU A 579 -11.54 -6.55 16.91
CA GLU A 579 -12.85 -7.13 17.19
C GLU A 579 -12.74 -8.57 17.66
N LYS A 580 -13.65 -8.98 18.56
CA LYS A 580 -13.72 -10.36 19.05
C LYS A 580 -14.09 -11.30 17.89
N PRO A 581 -13.27 -12.32 17.57
CA PRO A 581 -13.57 -13.28 16.53
C PRO A 581 -14.93 -13.95 16.73
N GLN A 582 -15.69 -14.13 15.65
CA GLN A 582 -17.04 -14.68 15.69
C GLN A 582 -17.08 -16.07 16.33
N GLU A 583 -16.05 -16.88 16.16
CA GLU A 583 -15.94 -18.23 16.71
C GLU A 583 -15.99 -18.22 18.25
N LEU A 584 -15.52 -17.14 18.88
CA LEU A 584 -15.59 -16.95 20.33
C LEU A 584 -16.99 -16.55 20.83
N SER A 585 -17.98 -16.44 19.93
CA SER A 585 -19.40 -16.32 20.31
C SER A 585 -20.02 -17.67 20.70
N TYR A 586 -19.42 -18.79 20.26
CA TYR A 586 -19.87 -20.13 20.63
C TYR A 586 -19.39 -20.48 22.06
N PRO A 587 -20.30 -20.85 22.99
CA PRO A 587 -19.95 -21.00 24.40
C PRO A 587 -18.81 -21.99 24.69
N LEU A 588 -18.82 -23.18 24.07
CA LEU A 588 -17.77 -24.19 24.33
C LEU A 588 -16.42 -23.79 23.73
N ILE A 589 -16.40 -23.09 22.59
CA ILE A 589 -15.16 -22.53 22.01
C ILE A 589 -14.59 -21.45 22.92
N TYR A 590 -15.44 -20.56 23.44
CA TYR A 590 -15.03 -19.54 24.40
C TYR A 590 -14.45 -20.13 25.69
N GLU A 591 -15.10 -21.15 26.28
CA GLU A 591 -14.60 -21.83 27.48
C GLU A 591 -13.26 -22.54 27.22
N LYS A 592 -13.08 -23.16 26.04
CA LYS A 592 -11.78 -23.72 25.64
C LYS A 592 -10.71 -22.64 25.53
N ALA A 593 -11.02 -21.51 24.89
CA ALA A 593 -10.09 -20.40 24.75
C ALA A 593 -9.68 -19.83 26.13
N LYS A 594 -10.65 -19.66 27.04
CA LYS A 594 -10.39 -19.24 28.42
C LYS A 594 -9.51 -20.25 29.17
N TYR A 595 -9.85 -21.53 29.11
CA TYR A 595 -9.05 -22.59 29.73
C TYR A 595 -7.62 -22.63 29.19
N LEU A 596 -7.44 -22.49 27.87
CA LEU A 596 -6.12 -22.44 27.24
C LEU A 596 -5.30 -21.26 27.77
N CYS A 597 -5.90 -20.07 27.85
CA CYS A 597 -5.27 -18.88 28.41
C CYS A 597 -4.83 -19.10 29.86
N GLU A 598 -5.71 -19.68 30.69
CA GLU A 598 -5.43 -20.00 32.10
C GLU A 598 -4.26 -20.99 32.23
N ILE A 599 -4.23 -22.06 31.42
CA ILE A 599 -3.15 -23.05 31.44
C ILE A 599 -1.82 -22.42 31.06
N ILE A 600 -1.77 -21.64 29.98
CA ILE A 600 -0.54 -20.94 29.55
C ILE A 600 -0.10 -19.97 30.65
N ARG A 601 -1.01 -19.14 31.17
CA ARG A 601 -0.69 -18.21 32.27
C ARG A 601 -0.17 -18.95 33.49
N ASN A 602 -0.73 -20.10 33.87
CA ASN A 602 -0.30 -20.84 35.05
C ASN A 602 1.09 -21.48 34.89
N ASN A 603 1.51 -21.78 33.66
CA ASN A 603 2.77 -22.46 33.38
C ASN A 603 3.95 -21.52 33.03
N PHE A 604 3.68 -20.25 32.66
CA PHE A 604 4.73 -19.31 32.25
C PHE A 604 4.75 -18.03 33.11
N GLU A 605 5.86 -17.79 33.81
CA GLU A 605 6.06 -16.63 34.67
C GLU A 605 6.08 -15.30 33.89
N SER A 606 6.59 -15.30 32.66
CA SER A 606 6.55 -14.13 31.77
C SER A 606 5.11 -13.73 31.41
N VAL A 607 4.20 -14.70 31.33
CA VAL A 607 2.76 -14.45 31.12
C VAL A 607 2.12 -13.96 32.41
N LYS A 608 2.34 -14.65 33.55
CA LYS A 608 1.77 -14.23 34.86
C LYS A 608 2.09 -12.80 35.24
N LYS A 609 3.32 -12.34 34.95
CA LYS A 609 3.81 -11.00 35.30
C LYS A 609 3.35 -9.92 34.33
N SER A 610 2.78 -10.30 33.20
CA SER A 610 2.29 -9.37 32.19
C SER A 610 0.86 -8.97 32.53
N ASN A 611 0.64 -7.66 32.67
CA ASN A 611 -0.69 -7.08 32.91
C ASN A 611 -1.57 -7.05 31.66
N LYS A 612 -0.94 -7.15 30.48
CA LYS A 612 -1.60 -7.23 29.18
C LYS A 612 -0.91 -8.35 28.40
N VAL A 613 -1.68 -9.32 27.95
CA VAL A 613 -1.23 -10.43 27.12
C VAL A 613 -2.15 -10.48 25.91
N TYR A 614 -1.56 -10.39 24.71
CA TYR A 614 -2.30 -10.10 23.49
C TYR A 614 -3.42 -11.12 23.21
N TRP A 615 -3.14 -12.42 23.39
CA TRP A 615 -4.11 -13.49 23.17
C TRP A 615 -5.21 -13.59 24.24
N GLU A 616 -5.11 -12.84 25.34
CA GLU A 616 -6.14 -12.83 26.39
C GLU A 616 -7.14 -11.68 26.22
N ARG A 617 -6.94 -10.78 25.24
CA ARG A 617 -7.75 -9.55 25.09
C ARG A 617 -9.24 -9.79 24.83
N PHE A 618 -9.61 -11.00 24.39
CA PHE A 618 -10.99 -11.40 24.12
C PHE A 618 -11.63 -12.21 25.24
N ILE A 619 -10.89 -12.46 26.32
CA ILE A 619 -11.29 -13.33 27.44
C ILE A 619 -11.47 -12.46 28.69
N ASP A 620 -12.66 -12.56 29.30
CA ASP A 620 -13.06 -11.85 30.52
C ASP A 620 -12.52 -12.48 31.82
#